data_AF-A0A2R5L1U1-F1
#
_entry.id   AF-A0A2R5L1U1-F1
#
_cell.length_a   1.000
_cell.length_b   1.000
_cell.length_c   1.000
_cell.angle_alpha   90.00
_cell.angle_beta   90.00
_cell.angle_gamma   90.00
#
_symmetry.space_group_name_H-M   'P 1'
#
loop_
_entity.id
_entity.type
_entity.pdbx_description
1 polymer ?
#
loop_
_entity_poly.entity_id
_entity_poly.type
_entity_poly.pdbx_seq_one_letter_code
_entity_poly.pdbx_strand_id
1 'polypeptide(L)'
;ETSVAANGGTRVTNVLELNLTAGDDGMQFVCQATNMALQIDLNESVTLDVRYSPEFIMPPPPTVDVEVGGSRTLNLTARANPGPVTYSWNRLGAPLSKPVIVGTQRAPYGSIHHHHHRGMQHSA
;
A
#
# COMPACT_ATOMS: atom_id res chain seq x y z
N GLU A 1 7.06 -28.49 -2.44
CA GLU A 1 6.87 -29.96 -2.41
C GLU A 1 6.22 -30.44 -3.71
N THR A 2 6.53 -31.66 -4.15
CA THR A 2 5.99 -32.26 -5.37
C THR A 2 5.30 -33.58 -5.01
N SER A 3 4.04 -33.76 -5.44
CA SER A 3 3.23 -34.95 -5.18
C SER A 3 2.51 -35.42 -6.45
N VAL A 4 2.02 -36.66 -6.46
CA VAL A 4 1.23 -37.19 -7.58
C VAL A 4 -0.18 -36.63 -7.54
N ALA A 5 -0.66 -36.09 -8.67
CA ALA A 5 -2.02 -35.61 -8.83
C ALA A 5 -2.99 -36.76 -9.16
N ALA A 6 -4.27 -36.60 -8.79
CA ALA A 6 -5.29 -37.66 -8.87
C ALA A 6 -5.47 -38.28 -10.28
N ASN A 7 -5.13 -37.55 -11.34
CA ASN A 7 -5.31 -37.97 -12.74
C ASN A 7 -3.98 -38.35 -13.43
N GLY A 8 -2.95 -38.77 -12.67
CA GLY A 8 -1.66 -39.19 -13.23
C GLY A 8 -0.70 -38.05 -13.60
N GLY A 9 -1.02 -36.82 -13.19
CA GLY A 9 -0.13 -35.66 -13.32
C GLY A 9 0.76 -35.43 -12.10
N THR A 10 1.60 -34.39 -12.16
CA THR A 10 2.45 -33.98 -11.03
C THR A 10 1.91 -32.68 -10.44
N ARG A 11 1.68 -32.65 -9.14
CA ARG A 11 1.30 -31.45 -8.38
C ARG A 11 2.54 -30.87 -7.72
N VAL A 12 2.84 -29.61 -8.03
CA VAL A 12 3.91 -28.84 -7.39
C VAL A 12 3.28 -27.81 -6.46
N THR A 13 3.81 -27.68 -5.25
CA THR A 13 3.42 -26.68 -4.26
C THR A 13 4.63 -25.83 -3.93
N ASN A 14 4.49 -24.53 -4.11
CA ASN A 14 5.47 -23.51 -3.74
C ASN A 14 4.90 -22.68 -2.59
N VAL A 15 5.68 -22.48 -1.54
CA VAL A 15 5.29 -21.70 -0.36
C VAL A 15 6.17 -20.46 -0.31
N LEU A 16 5.54 -19.29 -0.28
CA LEU A 16 6.21 -18.01 -0.16
C LEU A 16 5.96 -17.44 1.25
N GLU A 17 7.01 -17.36 2.06
CA GLU A 17 6.97 -16.71 3.36
C GLU A 17 7.47 -15.27 3.24
N LEU A 18 6.69 -14.31 3.75
CA LEU A 18 6.98 -12.87 3.65
C LEU A 18 6.89 -12.20 5.01
N ASN A 19 7.82 -11.28 5.29
CA ASN A 19 7.72 -10.36 6.40
C ASN A 19 7.04 -9.07 5.91
N LEU A 20 5.73 -9.00 6.06
CA LEU A 20 4.91 -7.90 5.57
C LEU A 20 5.12 -6.61 6.37
N THR A 21 5.08 -5.48 5.68
CA THR A 21 5.13 -4.12 6.22
C THR A 21 3.86 -3.35 5.83
N ALA A 22 3.62 -2.21 6.47
CA ALA A 22 2.53 -1.29 6.10
C ALA A 22 2.62 -0.79 4.64
N GLY A 23 3.80 -0.89 4.00
CA GLY A 23 3.99 -0.55 2.60
C GLY A 23 3.42 -1.59 1.63
N ASP A 24 3.21 -2.82 2.08
CA ASP A 24 2.77 -3.94 1.24
C ASP A 24 1.24 -4.06 1.15
N ASP A 25 0.52 -3.24 1.89
CA ASP A 25 -0.94 -3.15 1.85
C ASP A 25 -1.43 -2.80 0.43
N GLY A 26 -2.35 -3.60 -0.09
CA GLY A 26 -2.87 -3.45 -1.46
C GLY A 26 -1.96 -3.98 -2.56
N MET A 27 -0.77 -4.52 -2.25
CA MET A 27 0.05 -5.20 -3.26
C MET A 27 -0.63 -6.48 -3.76
N GLN A 28 -0.43 -6.80 -5.05
CA GLN A 28 -0.97 -8.00 -5.68
C GLN A 28 0.13 -9.03 -5.90
N PHE A 29 -0.10 -10.25 -5.41
CA PHE A 29 0.75 -11.41 -5.62
C PHE A 29 0.10 -12.34 -6.62
N VAL A 30 0.90 -12.89 -7.53
CA VAL A 30 0.42 -13.79 -8.60
C VAL A 30 1.13 -15.13 -8.49
N CYS A 31 0.34 -16.20 -8.39
CA CYS A 31 0.80 -17.57 -8.59
C CYS A 31 0.63 -17.91 -10.08
N GLN A 32 1.73 -18.26 -10.74
CA GLN A 32 1.72 -18.69 -12.13
C GLN A 32 2.12 -20.17 -12.20
N ALA A 33 1.25 -20.99 -12.78
CA ALA A 33 1.50 -22.38 -13.09
C ALA A 33 1.73 -22.53 -14.60
N THR A 34 2.89 -23.07 -14.96
CA THR A 34 3.28 -23.28 -16.35
C THR A 34 3.29 -24.79 -16.66
N ASN A 35 2.77 -25.16 -17.83
CA ASN A 35 2.82 -26.53 -18.32
C ASN A 35 3.20 -26.54 -19.80
N MET A 36 4.42 -26.98 -20.10
CA MET A 36 4.96 -27.01 -21.47
C MET A 36 4.11 -27.85 -22.44
N ALA A 37 3.39 -28.87 -21.95
CA ALA A 37 2.53 -29.70 -22.80
C ALA A 37 1.22 -29.00 -23.19
N LEU A 38 0.73 -28.06 -22.37
CA LEU A 38 -0.51 -27.32 -22.61
C LEU A 38 -0.28 -26.00 -23.35
N GLN A 39 0.97 -25.50 -23.41
CA GLN A 39 1.35 -24.22 -24.01
C GLN A 39 0.54 -23.01 -23.51
N ILE A 40 -0.12 -23.16 -22.36
CA ILE A 40 -0.96 -22.16 -21.72
C ILE A 40 -0.52 -22.09 -20.25
N ASP A 41 -0.39 -20.86 -19.77
CA ASP A 41 -0.12 -20.58 -18.37
C ASP A 41 -1.43 -20.27 -17.63
N LEU A 42 -1.54 -20.77 -16.40
CA LEU A 42 -2.64 -20.44 -15.50
C LEU A 42 -2.12 -19.50 -14.43
N ASN A 43 -2.83 -18.39 -14.20
CA ASN A 43 -2.51 -17.41 -13.20
C ASN A 43 -3.65 -17.25 -12.19
N GLU A 44 -3.27 -17.10 -10.93
CA GLU A 44 -4.18 -16.74 -9.84
C GLU A 44 -3.55 -15.62 -9.04
N SER A 45 -4.35 -14.62 -8.65
CA SER A 45 -3.84 -13.43 -7.97
C SER A 45 -4.54 -13.20 -6.64
N VAL A 46 -3.77 -12.72 -5.65
CA VAL A 46 -4.26 -12.36 -4.32
C VAL A 46 -3.79 -10.95 -4.01
N THR A 47 -4.71 -10.10 -3.54
CA THR A 47 -4.39 -8.76 -3.02
C THR A 47 -4.19 -8.84 -1.51
N LEU A 48 -3.09 -8.27 -1.01
CA LEU A 48 -2.81 -8.26 0.42
C LEU A 48 -3.67 -7.21 1.13
N ASP A 49 -4.32 -7.63 2.21
CA ASP A 49 -4.96 -6.77 3.22
C ASP A 49 -4.08 -6.77 4.48
N VAL A 50 -3.14 -5.81 4.54
CA VAL A 50 -2.16 -5.74 5.63
C VAL A 50 -2.66 -4.77 6.67
N ARG A 51 -2.84 -5.24 7.91
CA ARG A 51 -3.31 -4.40 9.02
C ARG A 51 -2.15 -3.73 9.75
N TYR A 52 -2.22 -2.41 9.88
CA TYR A 52 -1.18 -1.59 10.50
C TYR A 52 -1.75 -0.35 11.21
N SER A 53 -1.05 0.10 12.24
CA SER A 53 -1.38 1.32 12.98
C SER A 53 -1.18 2.58 12.12
N PRO A 54 -1.82 3.72 12.45
CA PRO A 54 -1.60 4.96 11.73
C PRO A 54 -0.14 5.39 11.68
N GLU A 55 0.37 5.59 10.46
CA GLU A 55 1.74 6.05 10.19
C GLU A 55 1.69 7.30 9.31
N PHE A 56 2.49 8.32 9.66
CA PHE A 56 2.63 9.51 8.81
C PHE A 56 3.37 9.16 7.52
N ILE A 57 2.79 9.53 6.38
CA ILE A 57 3.40 9.34 5.06
C ILE A 57 4.71 10.12 4.97
N MET A 58 4.75 11.30 5.59
CA MET A 58 5.95 12.13 5.70
C MET A 58 6.17 12.49 7.17
N PRO A 59 7.40 12.36 7.69
CA PRO A 59 7.71 12.79 9.05
C PRO A 59 7.38 14.27 9.25
N PRO A 60 6.65 14.64 10.32
CA PRO A 60 6.44 16.04 10.64
C PRO A 60 7.77 16.73 10.97
N PRO A 61 7.93 18.01 10.63
CA PRO A 61 9.11 18.77 11.03
C PRO A 61 9.16 18.90 12.56
N PRO A 62 10.35 18.79 13.17
CA PRO A 62 10.50 18.86 14.63
C PRO A 62 10.22 20.27 15.18
N THR A 63 10.49 21.30 14.38
CA THR A 63 10.27 22.70 14.71
C THR A 63 9.58 23.40 13.57
N VAL A 64 8.75 24.38 13.91
CA VAL A 64 7.94 25.14 12.97
C VAL A 64 8.03 26.60 13.38
N ASP A 65 8.76 27.39 12.60
CA ASP A 65 8.86 28.83 12.82
C ASP A 65 7.60 29.54 12.31
N VAL A 66 7.07 30.46 13.11
CA VAL A 66 5.89 31.26 12.77
C VAL A 66 6.15 32.69 13.20
N GLU A 67 5.89 33.64 12.31
CA GLU A 67 6.00 35.07 12.63
C GLU A 67 4.92 35.50 13.62
N VAL A 68 5.22 36.52 14.43
CA VAL A 68 4.26 37.06 15.40
C VAL A 68 3.01 37.58 14.68
N GLY A 69 1.84 37.02 15.02
CA GLY A 69 0.57 37.33 14.35
C GLY A 69 0.33 36.55 13.05
N GLY A 70 1.30 35.75 12.61
CA GLY A 70 1.17 34.85 11.47
C GLY A 70 0.44 33.54 11.81
N SER A 71 0.10 32.79 10.77
CA SER A 71 -0.43 31.43 10.87
C SER A 71 0.34 30.50 9.93
N ARG A 72 0.41 29.21 10.30
CA ARG A 72 1.11 28.20 9.50
C ARG A 72 0.30 26.92 9.46
N THR A 73 0.18 26.34 8.28
CA THR A 73 -0.50 25.07 8.05
C THR A 73 0.52 23.94 8.03
N LEU A 74 0.21 22.84 8.74
CA LEU A 74 1.02 21.63 8.73
C LEU A 74 0.34 20.57 7.89
N ASN A 75 1.06 20.07 6.88
CA ASN A 75 0.59 18.99 6.02
C ASN A 75 0.91 17.66 6.70
N LEU A 76 -0.02 17.17 7.51
CA LEU A 76 0.07 15.88 8.19
C LEU A 76 -0.91 14.90 7.53
N THR A 77 -0.36 13.97 6.77
CA THR A 77 -1.13 12.88 6.18
C THR A 77 -0.63 11.57 6.78
N ALA A 78 -1.53 10.85 7.44
CA ALA A 78 -1.28 9.51 7.92
C ALA A 78 -2.16 8.48 7.21
N ARG A 79 -1.60 7.29 6.99
CA ARG A 79 -2.28 6.11 6.46
C ARG A 79 -2.47 5.08 7.57
N ALA A 80 -3.55 4.32 7.52
CA ALA A 80 -3.85 3.24 8.45
C ALA A 80 -4.75 2.21 7.78
N ASN A 81 -4.62 0.95 8.17
CA ASN A 81 -5.57 -0.11 7.80
C ASN A 81 -5.94 -0.94 9.04
N PRO A 82 -7.21 -0.91 9.50
CA PRO A 82 -8.36 -0.22 8.91
C PRO A 82 -8.36 1.30 9.20
N GLY A 83 -8.81 2.08 8.22
CA GLY A 83 -9.14 3.50 8.42
C GLY A 83 -10.51 3.71 9.09
N PRO A 84 -10.89 4.95 9.46
CA PRO A 84 -10.20 6.22 9.19
C PRO A 84 -9.23 6.66 10.29
N VAL A 85 -8.24 7.49 9.94
CA VAL A 85 -7.32 8.10 10.90
C VAL A 85 -7.98 9.28 11.61
N THR A 86 -7.86 9.34 12.94
CA THR A 86 -8.32 10.46 13.77
C THR A 86 -7.13 11.26 14.30
N TYR A 87 -7.18 12.58 14.15
CA TYR A 87 -6.12 13.50 14.61
C TYR A 87 -6.52 14.20 15.91
N SER A 88 -5.60 14.23 16.87
CA SER A 88 -5.74 15.00 18.12
C SER A 88 -4.52 15.86 18.33
N TRP A 89 -4.73 17.12 18.73
CA TRP A 89 -3.64 18.05 19.03
C TRP A 89 -3.60 18.32 20.52
N ASN A 90 -2.40 18.43 21.07
CA ASN A 90 -2.17 18.80 22.45
C ASN A 90 -1.10 19.90 22.52
N ARG A 91 -1.23 20.79 23.50
CA ARG A 91 -0.22 21.78 23.83
C ARG A 91 0.11 21.62 25.30
N LEU A 92 1.37 21.28 25.59
CA LEU A 92 1.85 21.08 26.96
C LEU A 92 0.97 20.10 27.76
N GLY A 93 0.51 19.03 27.11
CA GLY A 93 -0.34 18.00 27.73
C GLY A 93 -1.84 18.33 27.77
N ALA A 94 -2.25 19.55 27.44
CA ALA A 94 -3.68 19.91 27.35
C ALA A 94 -4.21 19.71 25.92
N PRO A 95 -5.38 19.06 25.72
CA PRO A 95 -5.96 18.89 24.40
C PRO A 95 -6.39 20.26 23.82
N LEU A 96 -6.05 20.50 22.56
CA LEU A 96 -6.53 21.65 21.81
C LEU A 96 -7.91 21.32 21.24
N SER A 97 -8.90 22.18 21.51
CA SER A 97 -10.27 21.99 21.05
C SER A 97 -10.33 22.16 19.52
N LYS A 98 -10.37 21.03 18.82
CA LYS A 98 -10.61 20.88 17.37
C LYS A 98 -9.65 21.70 16.49
N PRO A 99 -8.59 21.10 15.91
CA PRO A 99 -7.86 21.76 14.84
C PRO A 99 -8.84 22.14 13.71
N VAL A 100 -8.60 23.27 13.06
CA VAL A 100 -9.27 23.57 11.79
C VAL A 100 -8.67 22.62 10.75
N ILE A 101 -9.31 21.46 10.56
CA ILE A 101 -8.92 20.47 9.54
C ILE A 101 -9.33 21.04 8.18
N VAL A 102 -8.41 21.75 7.52
CA VAL A 102 -8.59 22.19 6.14
C VAL A 102 -8.17 21.05 5.23
N GLY A 103 -9.13 20.20 4.85
CA GLY A 103 -8.92 19.11 3.89
C GLY A 103 -9.21 17.73 4.45
N THR A 104 -10.47 17.39 4.63
CA THR A 104 -10.87 15.98 4.56
C THR A 104 -10.77 15.55 3.10
N GLN A 105 -9.58 15.18 2.64
CA GLN A 105 -9.53 14.31 1.47
C GLN A 105 -10.07 12.96 1.93
N ARG A 106 -11.37 12.74 1.69
CA ARG A 106 -11.80 11.42 1.23
C ARG A 106 -10.80 11.07 0.14
N ALA A 107 -10.02 10.00 0.31
CA ALA A 107 -9.45 9.33 -0.82
C ALA A 107 -10.56 8.40 -1.34
N PRO A 108 -11.39 8.80 -2.33
CA PRO A 108 -12.01 7.79 -3.14
C PRO A 108 -10.88 7.11 -3.91
N TYR A 109 -10.79 5.81 -3.74
CA TYR A 109 -10.13 4.91 -4.68
C TYR A 109 -10.18 5.44 -6.13
N GLY A 110 -9.01 5.49 -6.78
CA GLY A 110 -8.92 5.56 -8.24
C GLY A 110 -8.17 6.75 -8.82
N SER A 111 -6.84 6.72 -8.80
CA SER A 111 -6.02 7.41 -9.80
C SER A 111 -5.09 6.37 -10.44
N ILE A 112 -5.57 5.70 -11.49
CA ILE A 112 -4.73 4.86 -12.34
C ILE A 112 -3.94 5.79 -13.26
N HIS A 113 -2.66 6.02 -12.95
CA HIS A 113 -1.73 6.54 -13.94
C HIS A 113 -1.29 5.40 -14.85
N HIS A 114 -1.87 5.32 -16.05
CA HIS A 114 -1.29 4.53 -17.14
C HIS A 114 -0.04 5.25 -17.63
N HIS A 115 1.14 4.77 -17.23
CA HIS A 115 2.40 5.17 -17.87
C HIS A 115 2.64 4.25 -19.07
N HIS A 116 2.29 4.72 -20.26
CA HIS A 116 2.64 4.05 -21.51
C HIS A 116 4.12 4.28 -21.79
N HIS A 117 4.98 3.35 -21.35
CA HIS A 117 6.36 3.32 -21.81
C HIS A 117 6.39 2.89 -23.28
N ARG A 118 6.88 3.81 -24.12
CA ARG A 118 7.27 3.57 -25.52
C ARG A 118 8.09 2.28 -25.62
N GLY A 119 7.64 1.38 -26.49
CA GLY A 119 8.43 0.22 -26.89
C GLY A 119 9.74 0.64 -27.54
N MET A 120 10.83 0.00 -27.12
CA MET A 120 12.01 -0.20 -27.97
C MET A 120 11.99 -1.67 -28.41
N GLN A 121 11.82 -1.86 -29.72
CA GLN A 121 12.11 -3.12 -30.39
C GLN A 121 13.63 -3.26 -30.45
N HIS A 122 14.16 -4.40 -30.00
CA HIS A 122 15.46 -4.88 -30.44
C HIS A 122 15.24 -6.17 -31.23
N SER A 123 15.62 -6.09 -32.50
CA SER A 123 15.74 -7.20 -33.44
C SER A 123 16.89 -8.11 -33.04
N ALA A 124 16.68 -9.41 -33.21
CA ALA A 124 17.70 -10.40 -33.54
C ALA A 124 17.07 -11.40 -34.51
#